data_AF-A0A972CIB1-F1
#
_entry.id   AF-A0A972CIB1-F1
#
_cell.length_a   1.000
_cell.length_b   1.000
_cell.length_c   1.000
_cell.angle_alpha   90.00
_cell.angle_beta   90.00
_cell.angle_gamma   90.00
#
_symmetry.space_group_name_H-M   'P 1'
#
loop_
_entity.id
_entity.type
_entity.pdbx_description
1 polymer ?
#
loop_
_entity_poly.entity_id
_entity_poly.type
_entity_poly.pdbx_seq_one_letter_code
_entity_poly.pdbx_strand_id
1 'polypeptide(L)'
;MTRINIRDLNHSGEGVGLIDKKVCFVPGLLPGEEALIEIVQKKKNFMRGRLVEILVPSPHRIEGGCEHSEDCGGCPLINLDYKEQF
;
A
#
# COMPACT_ATOMS: atom_id res chain seq x y z
N MET A 1 6.91 -18.02 -3.91
CA MET A 1 5.88 -17.12 -3.34
C MET A 1 6.00 -17.17 -1.82
N THR A 2 6.01 -16.01 -1.15
CA THR A 2 6.26 -15.89 0.28
C THR A 2 5.19 -15.02 0.92
N ARG A 3 4.67 -15.40 2.08
CA ARG A 3 3.73 -14.58 2.84
C ARG A 3 4.47 -13.49 3.61
N ILE A 4 3.93 -12.28 3.60
CA ILE A 4 4.45 -11.16 4.35
C ILE A 4 3.32 -10.43 5.07
N ASN A 5 3.58 -10.06 6.32
CA ASN A 5 2.75 -9.13 7.06
C ASN A 5 3.39 -7.74 7.00
N ILE A 6 2.61 -6.76 6.57
CA ILE A 6 3.05 -5.38 6.42
C ILE A 6 2.80 -4.64 7.72
N ARG A 7 3.86 -4.09 8.28
CA ARG A 7 3.84 -3.43 9.60
C ARG A 7 3.79 -1.92 9.47
N ASP A 8 4.38 -1.39 8.41
CA ASP A 8 4.57 0.05 8.24
C ASP A 8 4.63 0.43 6.74
N LEU A 9 4.68 1.72 6.46
CA LEU A 9 4.86 2.28 5.11
C LEU A 9 6.14 3.08 5.05
N ASN A 10 6.88 2.95 3.97
CA ASN A 10 7.99 3.87 3.73
C ASN A 10 7.48 5.25 3.25
N HIS A 11 8.38 6.24 3.19
CA HIS A 11 8.06 7.59 2.70
C HIS A 11 7.54 7.64 1.25
N SER A 12 7.74 6.57 0.48
CA SER A 12 7.25 6.44 -0.89
C SER A 12 5.88 5.74 -0.97
N GLY A 13 5.28 5.37 0.16
CA GLY A 13 4.01 4.64 0.22
C GLY A 13 4.12 3.15 -0.10
N GLU A 14 5.33 2.57 -0.05
CA GLU A 14 5.53 1.13 -0.19
C GLU A 14 5.34 0.43 1.16
N GLY A 15 4.62 -0.70 1.16
CA GLY A 15 4.47 -1.57 2.30
C GLY A 15 5.80 -2.15 2.76
N VAL A 16 6.08 -2.01 4.05
CA VAL A 16 7.28 -2.51 4.70
C VAL A 16 6.91 -3.67 5.61
N GLY A 17 7.48 -4.84 5.32
CA GLY A 17 7.36 -6.02 6.15
C GLY A 17 8.70 -6.68 6.44
N LEU A 18 8.68 -7.69 7.30
CA LEU A 18 9.84 -8.46 7.70
C LEU A 18 9.71 -9.90 7.21
N ILE A 19 10.71 -10.36 6.45
CA ILE A 19 10.84 -11.76 6.01
C ILE A 19 12.22 -12.23 6.42
N ASP A 20 12.32 -13.34 7.17
CA ASP A 20 13.60 -13.92 7.61
C ASP A 20 14.53 -12.88 8.28
N LYS A 21 13.97 -12.01 9.14
CA LYS A 21 14.67 -10.90 9.81
C LYS A 21 15.26 -9.83 8.86
N LYS A 22 14.81 -9.79 7.61
CA LYS A 22 15.19 -8.76 6.64
C LYS A 22 13.99 -7.93 6.23
N VAL A 23 14.25 -6.64 6.02
CA VAL A 23 13.24 -5.70 5.54
C VAL A 23 12.91 -6.05 4.10
N CYS A 24 11.62 -6.20 3.80
CA CYS A 24 11.11 -6.40 2.46
C CYS A 24 10.14 -5.27 2.11
N PHE A 25 10.41 -4.61 0.99
CA PHE A 25 9.58 -3.54 0.45
C PHE A 25 8.64 -4.09 -0.61
N VAL A 26 7.36 -3.77 -0.50
CA VAL A 26 6.31 -4.24 -1.39
C VAL A 26 5.37 -3.08 -1.71
N PRO A 27 5.42 -2.52 -2.93
CA PRO A 27 4.52 -1.42 -3.31
C PRO A 27 3.06 -1.88 -3.36
N GLY A 28 2.14 -1.00 -2.94
CA GLY A 28 0.69 -1.24 -3.03
C GLY A 28 0.06 -2.02 -1.86
N LEU A 29 0.83 -2.29 -0.80
CA LEU A 29 0.32 -2.84 0.45
C LEU A 29 0.30 -1.81 1.57
N LEU A 30 -0.72 -1.92 2.42
CA LEU A 30 -0.97 -1.06 3.56
C LEU A 30 -0.54 -1.73 4.87
N PRO A 31 -0.30 -0.96 5.93
CA PRO A 31 0.03 -1.51 7.23
C PRO A 31 -1.18 -2.26 7.80
N GLY A 32 -0.90 -3.42 8.40
CA GLY A 32 -1.90 -4.36 8.88
C GLY A 32 -2.33 -5.41 7.86
N GLU A 33 -1.86 -5.34 6.61
CA GLU A 33 -2.22 -6.32 5.57
C GLU A 33 -1.34 -7.55 5.59
N GLU A 34 -1.94 -8.67 5.22
CA GLU A 34 -1.21 -9.89 4.87
C GLU A 34 -1.35 -10.17 3.38
N ALA A 35 -0.24 -10.42 2.72
CA ALA A 35 -0.21 -10.67 1.30
C ALA A 35 0.83 -11.73 0.91
N LEU A 36 0.55 -12.40 -0.19
CA LEU A 36 1.49 -13.23 -0.90
C LEU A 36 2.32 -12.35 -1.84
N ILE A 37 3.63 -12.47 -1.74
CA ILE A 37 4.57 -11.70 -2.57
C ILE A 37 5.56 -12.61 -3.27
N GLU A 38 6.12 -12.09 -4.36
CA GLU A 38 7.24 -12.70 -5.07
C GLU A 38 8.48 -11.82 -4.94
N ILE A 39 9.58 -12.40 -4.43
CA ILE A 39 10.84 -11.67 -4.26
C ILE A 39 11.49 -11.47 -5.63
N VAL A 40 11.37 -10.27 -6.18
CA VAL A 40 11.95 -9.89 -7.47
C VAL A 40 13.40 -9.42 -7.33
N GLN A 41 13.80 -8.95 -6.13
CA GLN A 41 15.16 -8.50 -5.89
C GLN A 41 15.58 -8.76 -4.43
N LYS A 42 16.77 -9.33 -4.27
CA LYS A 42 17.36 -9.64 -2.96
C LYS A 42 18.70 -8.93 -2.81
N LYS A 43 18.80 -7.95 -1.92
CA LYS A 43 20.06 -7.29 -1.54
C LYS A 43 20.52 -7.77 -0.16
N LYS A 44 21.75 -7.41 0.22
CA LYS A 44 22.30 -7.75 1.55
C LYS A 44 21.48 -7.15 2.70
N ASN A 45 20.99 -5.92 2.53
CA ASN A 45 20.30 -5.16 3.59
C ASN A 45 18.78 -5.23 3.49
N PHE A 46 18.21 -5.42 2.30
CA PHE A 46 16.77 -5.45 2.08
C PHE A 46 16.38 -6.34 0.90
N MET A 47 15.10 -6.65 0.84
CA MET A 47 14.46 -7.37 -0.24
C MET A 47 13.37 -6.49 -0.86
N ARG A 48 13.09 -6.72 -2.14
CA ARG A 48 11.96 -6.11 -2.84
C ARG A 48 11.09 -7.23 -3.38
N GLY A 49 9.82 -7.15 -3.02
CA GLY A 49 8.78 -8.06 -3.43
C GLY A 49 7.80 -7.37 -4.35
N ARG A 50 7.24 -8.13 -5.29
CA ARG A 50 6.03 -7.75 -6.02
C ARG A 50 4.83 -8.39 -5.33
N LEU A 51 3.75 -7.62 -5.17
CA LEU A 51 2.46 -8.14 -4.72
C LEU A 51 1.93 -9.18 -5.72
N VAL A 52 1.61 -10.38 -5.24
CA VAL A 52 0.95 -11.43 -6.01
C VAL A 52 -0.54 -11.46 -5.67
N GLU A 53 -0.86 -11.55 -4.38
CA GLU A 53 -2.23 -11.66 -3.90
C GLU A 53 -2.35 -11.09 -2.49
N ILE A 54 -3.46 -10.43 -2.16
CA ILE A 54 -3.74 -9.97 -0.80
C ILE A 54 -4.55 -11.07 -0.11
N LEU A 55 -4.02 -11.58 1.01
CA LEU A 55 -4.68 -12.62 1.81
C LEU A 55 -5.62 -12.00 2.85
N VAL A 56 -5.18 -10.91 3.48
CA VAL A 56 -5.93 -10.17 4.48
C VAL A 56 -5.85 -8.69 4.14
N PRO A 57 -6.93 -8.08 3.62
CA PRO A 57 -6.98 -6.65 3.37
C PRO A 57 -7.07 -5.89 4.70
N SER A 58 -6.51 -4.68 4.74
CA SER A 58 -6.58 -3.80 5.90
C SER A 58 -7.94 -3.13 5.94
N PRO A 59 -8.56 -2.91 7.11
CA PRO A 59 -9.78 -2.11 7.21
C PRO A 59 -9.59 -0.66 6.75
N HIS A 60 -8.34 -0.18 6.66
CA HIS A 60 -7.99 1.11 6.09
C HIS A 60 -7.84 1.08 4.56
N ARG A 61 -7.83 -0.10 3.95
CA ARG A 61 -7.98 -0.25 2.50
C ARG A 61 -9.42 0.14 2.20
N ILE A 62 -9.62 1.42 1.91
CA ILE A 62 -10.77 1.85 1.13
C ILE A 62 -10.54 1.22 -0.25
N GLU A 63 -11.07 0.01 -0.47
CA GLU A 63 -11.40 -0.41 -1.82
C GLU A 63 -12.18 0.76 -2.39
N GLY A 64 -11.67 1.37 -3.46
CA GLY A 64 -12.26 2.56 -4.03
C GLY A 64 -13.69 2.29 -4.49
N GLY A 65 -14.63 2.36 -3.56
CA GLY A 65 -16.05 2.50 -3.79
C GLY A 65 -16.34 3.93 -4.22
N CYS A 66 -15.66 4.39 -5.26
CA CYS A 66 -16.31 5.24 -6.23
C CYS A 66 -16.50 4.36 -7.45
N GLU A 67 -17.72 3.87 -7.62
CA GLU A 67 -18.27 3.18 -8.79
C GLU A 67 -18.06 3.94 -10.13
N HIS A 68 -17.43 5.13 -10.10
CA HIS A 68 -17.24 6.02 -11.25
C HIS A 68 -15.78 6.17 -11.72
N SER A 69 -14.84 5.33 -11.24
CA SER A 69 -13.42 5.56 -11.52
C SER A 69 -12.96 5.26 -12.97
N GLU A 70 -13.85 4.80 -13.85
CA GLU A 70 -13.59 4.72 -15.30
C GLU A 70 -14.11 5.94 -16.09
N ASP A 71 -14.89 6.84 -15.47
CA ASP A 71 -15.47 8.04 -16.11
C ASP A 71 -15.18 9.36 -15.36
N CYS A 72 -14.31 9.38 -14.34
CA CYS A 72 -14.03 10.63 -13.62
C CYS A 72 -12.82 11.37 -14.22
N GLY A 73 -13.06 12.02 -15.35
CA GLY A 73 -12.15 12.97 -16.01
C GLY A 73 -11.93 14.29 -15.26
N GLY A 74 -11.69 14.24 -13.94
CA GLY A 74 -11.21 15.40 -13.19
C GLY A 74 -11.78 15.54 -11.79
N CYS A 75 -10.90 15.47 -10.79
CA CYS A 75 -11.10 16.17 -9.52
C CYS A 75 -9.80 16.88 -9.11
N PRO A 76 -9.50 18.05 -9.68
CA PRO A 76 -8.62 19.00 -9.02
C PRO A 76 -9.42 19.68 -7.89
N LEU A 77 -8.97 19.50 -6.64
CA LEU A 77 -9.23 20.38 -5.50
C LEU A 77 -10.69 20.47 -4.98
N ILE A 78 -11.07 19.58 -4.07
CA ILE A 78 -12.07 19.89 -3.03
C ILE A 78 -11.53 19.42 -1.68
N ASN A 79 -10.52 20.14 -1.18
CA ASN A 79 -10.14 20.16 0.24
C ASN A 79 -9.67 21.57 0.61
N LEU A 80 -10.40 22.59 0.18
CA LEU A 80 -10.32 23.91 0.80
C LEU A 80 -11.70 24.21 1.38
N ASP A 81 -11.85 23.87 2.65
CA ASP A 81 -12.92 24.37 3.51
C ASP A 81 -12.75 25.90 3.59
N TYR A 82 -13.36 26.62 2.66
CA TYR A 82 -13.47 28.07 2.68
C TYR A 82 -14.66 28.42 3.58
N LYS A 83 -14.45 28.32 4.89
CA LYS A 83 -15.49 28.62 5.87
C LYS A 83 -15.02 29.31 7.13
N GLU A 84 -14.19 30.36 6.99
CA GLU A 84 -14.12 31.41 8.02
C GLU A 84 -14.06 32.81 7.35
N GLN A 85 -15.23 33.31 6.96
CA GLN A 85 -15.51 34.75 6.90
C GLN A 85 -16.35 35.10 8.14
N PHE A 86 -15.74 35.77 9.11
CA PHE A 86 -16.37 36.76 9.98
C PHE A 86 -15.35 37.83 10.32
#